data_AF-A0A1H5UNX1-F1
#
_entry.id   AF-A0A1H5UNX1-F1
#
_cell.length_a   1.000
_cell.length_b   1.000
_cell.length_c   1.000
_cell.angle_alpha   90.00
_cell.angle_beta   90.00
_cell.angle_gamma   90.00
#
_symmetry.space_group_name_H-M   'P 1'
#
loop_
_entity.id
_entity.type
_entity.pdbx_description
1 polymer ?
#
loop_
_entity_poly.entity_id
_entity_poly.type
_entity_poly.pdbx_seq_one_letter_code
_entity_poly.pdbx_strand_id
1 'polypeptide(L)'
;MVDDFIDAWQLAQRRKSAALTQNEVAALMGVTKARVSQIERGEVSSVDVVARYVEAIGGHLELTATFPGGTYRPRAGVMRKARQRHFKFMGSHVKPRTTDAR
;
A
#
# COMPACT_ATOMS: atom_id res chain seq x y z
N MET A 1 6.84 -11.29 17.79
CA MET A 1 7.46 -10.23 17.00
C MET A 1 7.38 -10.66 15.54
N VAL A 2 6.25 -10.36 14.88
CA VAL A 2 5.98 -10.71 13.47
C VAL A 2 6.19 -9.48 12.59
N ASP A 3 6.55 -8.35 13.20
CA ASP A 3 6.70 -7.03 12.57
C ASP A 3 7.93 -6.90 11.66
N ASP A 4 8.82 -7.91 11.64
CA ASP A 4 10.04 -7.96 10.81
C ASP A 4 9.84 -8.62 9.43
N PHE A 5 8.67 -9.20 9.15
CA PHE A 5 8.46 -9.90 7.87
C PHE A 5 8.15 -8.97 6.69
N ILE A 6 7.85 -7.70 6.96
CA ILE A 6 7.41 -6.74 5.94
C ILE A 6 8.49 -5.66 5.81
N ASP A 7 9.27 -5.74 4.74
CA ASP A 7 10.27 -4.72 4.42
C ASP A 7 9.57 -3.43 3.96
N ALA A 8 9.29 -2.56 4.94
CA ALA A 8 8.64 -1.29 4.74
C ALA A 8 9.45 -0.35 3.83
N TRP A 9 10.79 -0.45 3.88
CA TRP A 9 11.65 0.29 2.99
C TRP A 9 11.47 -0.17 1.55
N GLN A 10 11.38 -1.48 1.30
CA GLN A 10 11.13 -2.02 -0.03
C GLN A 10 9.77 -1.59 -0.59
N LEU A 11 8.72 -1.53 0.23
CA LEU A 11 7.42 -0.98 -0.17
C LEU A 11 7.53 0.50 -0.60
N ALA A 12 8.30 1.30 0.12
CA ALA A 12 8.54 2.70 -0.23
C ALA A 12 9.34 2.82 -1.53
N GLN A 13 10.32 1.95 -1.78
CA GLN A 13 11.06 1.91 -3.03
C GLN A 13 10.16 1.52 -4.22
N ARG A 14 9.33 0.48 -4.07
CA ARG A 14 8.38 0.05 -5.12
C ARG A 14 7.42 1.17 -5.50
N ARG A 15 6.89 1.92 -4.52
CA ARG A 15 6.08 3.12 -4.80
C ARG A 15 6.85 4.16 -5.62
N LYS A 16 8.09 4.47 -5.25
CA LYS A 16 8.93 5.43 -5.99
C LYS A 16 9.18 4.96 -7.43
N SER A 17 9.43 3.66 -7.64
CA SER A 17 9.58 3.07 -8.97
C SER A 17 8.29 3.17 -9.80
N ALA A 18 7.12 3.14 -9.15
CA ALA A 18 5.83 3.41 -9.78
C ALA A 18 5.55 4.91 -10.02
N ALA A 19 6.49 5.80 -9.70
CA ALA A 19 6.36 7.26 -9.81
C ALA A 19 5.18 7.87 -9.02
N LEU A 20 4.69 7.18 -7.99
CA LEU A 20 3.59 7.64 -7.15
C LEU A 20 4.12 8.36 -5.90
N THR A 21 3.44 9.41 -5.47
CA THR A 21 3.62 10.06 -4.17
C THR A 21 2.84 9.33 -3.07
N GLN A 22 3.18 9.59 -1.81
CA GLN A 22 2.40 9.06 -0.68
C GLN A 22 0.93 9.54 -0.70
N ASN A 23 0.66 10.74 -1.24
CA ASN A 23 -0.70 11.28 -1.36
C ASN A 23 -1.51 10.52 -2.40
N GLU A 24 -0.91 10.18 -3.54
CA GLU A 24 -1.58 9.41 -4.59
C GLU A 24 -1.89 7.99 -4.11
N VAL A 25 -0.94 7.32 -3.45
CA VAL A 25 -1.21 6.01 -2.83
C VAL A 25 -2.29 6.10 -1.76
N ALA A 26 -2.27 7.14 -0.93
CA ALA A 26 -3.31 7.35 0.09
C ALA A 26 -4.70 7.52 -0.53
N ALA A 27 -4.79 8.24 -1.66
CA ALA A 27 -6.04 8.39 -2.41
C ALA A 27 -6.53 7.06 -2.99
N LEU A 28 -5.63 6.27 -3.61
CA LEU A 28 -5.94 4.94 -4.15
C LEU A 28 -6.40 3.96 -3.06
N MET A 29 -5.79 4.04 -1.88
CA MET A 29 -6.15 3.22 -0.74
C MET A 29 -7.37 3.73 0.04
N GLY A 30 -7.81 4.98 -0.17
CA GLY A 30 -8.86 5.61 0.62
C GLY A 30 -8.47 5.86 2.09
N VAL A 31 -7.22 6.19 2.35
CA VAL A 31 -6.66 6.45 3.69
C VAL A 31 -5.96 7.82 3.73
N THR A 32 -5.42 8.21 4.88
CA THR A 32 -4.64 9.45 5.01
C THR A 32 -3.19 9.24 4.56
N LYS A 33 -2.50 10.30 4.12
CA LYS A 33 -1.05 10.28 3.87
C LYS A 33 -0.27 9.83 5.11
N ALA A 34 -0.69 10.25 6.30
CA ALA A 34 -0.09 9.82 7.55
C ALA A 34 -0.15 8.28 7.71
N ARG A 35 -1.27 7.66 7.30
CA ARG A 35 -1.40 6.20 7.31
C ARG A 35 -0.42 5.53 6.34
N VAL A 36 -0.24 6.08 5.15
CA VAL A 36 0.78 5.61 4.19
C VAL A 36 2.20 5.73 4.78
N SER A 37 2.52 6.85 5.42
CA SER A 37 3.82 7.05 6.07
C SER A 37 4.07 6.10 7.25
N GLN A 38 3.04 5.69 7.99
CA GLN A 38 3.17 4.67 9.03
C GLN A 38 3.47 3.30 8.43
N ILE A 39 2.80 2.93 7.33
CA ILE A 39 3.06 1.67 6.61
C ILE A 39 4.50 1.62 6.11
N GLU A 40 4.98 2.69 5.47
CA GLU A 40 6.36 2.78 4.95
C GLU A 40 7.44 2.85 6.05
N ARG A 41 7.05 3.05 7.32
CA ARG A 41 7.94 2.98 8.49
C ARG A 41 7.82 1.66 9.25
N GLY A 42 7.00 0.72 8.78
CA GLY A 42 6.79 -0.57 9.45
C GLY A 42 5.91 -0.48 10.71
N GLU A 43 5.25 0.65 10.94
CA GLU A 43 4.43 0.89 12.15
C GLU A 43 3.03 0.26 12.04
N VAL A 44 2.72 -0.38 10.91
CA VAL A 44 1.44 -1.01 10.62
C VAL A 44 1.67 -2.28 9.80
N SER A 45 1.28 -3.43 10.34
CA SER A 45 1.75 -4.73 9.86
C SER A 45 0.64 -5.75 9.59
N SER A 46 -0.63 -5.34 9.44
CA SER A 46 -1.66 -6.30 9.00
C SER A 46 -1.50 -6.62 7.52
N VAL A 47 -1.57 -7.92 7.18
CA VAL A 47 -1.47 -8.44 5.81
C VAL A 47 -2.46 -7.77 4.84
N ASP A 48 -3.69 -7.48 5.29
CA ASP A 48 -4.72 -6.76 4.50
C ASP A 48 -4.24 -5.37 4.05
N VAL A 49 -3.64 -4.61 4.97
CA VAL A 49 -3.13 -3.26 4.68
C VAL A 49 -1.99 -3.33 3.68
N VAL A 50 -1.09 -4.31 3.81
CA VAL A 50 0.00 -4.49 2.86
C VAL A 50 -0.51 -4.96 1.49
N ALA A 51 -1.49 -5.85 1.45
CA ALA A 51 -2.14 -6.26 0.20
C ALA A 51 -2.73 -5.05 -0.53
N ARG A 52 -3.50 -4.21 0.17
CA ARG A 52 -4.09 -2.98 -0.40
C ARG A 52 -3.04 -1.97 -0.84
N TYR A 53 -1.93 -1.85 -0.11
CA TYR A 53 -0.83 -0.97 -0.50
C TYR A 53 -0.15 -1.48 -1.78
N VAL A 54 0.13 -2.78 -1.85
CA VAL A 54 0.71 -3.44 -3.02
C VAL A 54 -0.20 -3.28 -4.24
N GLU A 55 -1.52 -3.50 -4.09
CA GLU A 55 -2.51 -3.25 -5.15
C GLU A 55 -2.53 -1.78 -5.60
N ALA A 56 -2.47 -0.83 -4.66
CA ALA A 56 -2.47 0.60 -4.97
C ALA A 56 -1.23 1.05 -5.77
N ILE A 57 -0.11 0.36 -5.65
CA ILE A 57 1.09 0.63 -6.46
C ILE A 57 1.19 -0.26 -7.71
N GLY A 58 0.13 -1.00 -8.03
CA GLY A 58 0.03 -1.84 -9.24
C GLY A 58 0.62 -3.25 -9.11
N GLY A 59 0.92 -3.70 -7.90
CA GLY A 59 1.40 -5.05 -7.63
C GLY A 59 0.29 -6.02 -7.21
N HIS A 60 0.68 -7.28 -6.97
CA HIS A 60 -0.17 -8.31 -6.39
C HIS A 60 0.59 -9.00 -5.25
N LEU A 61 -0.07 -9.19 -4.10
CA LEU A 61 0.52 -9.86 -2.94
C LEU A 61 0.13 -11.35 -2.95
N GLU A 62 1.10 -12.23 -3.10
CA GLU A 62 0.92 -13.68 -2.90
C GLU A 62 1.43 -14.10 -1.52
N LEU A 63 0.57 -14.73 -0.73
CA LEU A 63 0.97 -15.34 0.53
C LEU A 63 1.22 -16.83 0.32
N THR A 64 2.32 -17.31 0.86
CA THR A 64 2.71 -18.71 0.77
C THR A 64 3.24 -19.15 2.12
N ALA A 65 2.66 -20.22 2.68
CA ALA A 65 3.11 -20.85 3.91
C ALA A 65 3.79 -22.18 3.58
N THR A 66 5.02 -22.36 4.05
CA THR A 66 5.82 -23.56 3.80
C THR A 66 5.82 -24.45 5.05
N PHE A 67 5.51 -25.73 4.87
CA PHE A 67 5.49 -26.74 5.93
C PHE A 67 6.34 -27.95 5.52
N PRO A 68 6.83 -28.75 6.48
CA PRO A 68 7.34 -30.07 6.18
C PRO A 68 6.26 -30.89 5.47
N GLY A 69 6.46 -31.21 4.19
CA GLY A 69 5.50 -31.96 3.37
C GLY A 69 4.74 -31.13 2.32
N GLY A 70 4.94 -29.80 2.25
CA GLY A 70 4.44 -29.03 1.12
C GLY A 70 4.18 -27.56 1.38
N THR A 71 3.62 -26.93 0.36
CA THR A 71 3.35 -25.50 0.33
C THR A 71 1.86 -25.24 0.34
N TYR A 72 1.39 -24.40 1.25
CA TYR A 72 0.00 -23.98 1.35
C TYR A 72 -0.13 -22.52 0.93
N ARG A 73 -0.95 -22.26 -0.09
CA ARG A 73 -1.38 -20.90 -0.46
C ARG A 73 -2.75 -20.64 0.15
N PRO A 74 -2.86 -19.78 1.19
CA PRO A 74 -4.14 -19.43 1.74
C PRO A 74 -4.99 -18.74 0.67
N ARG A 75 -6.23 -19.22 0.47
CA ARG A 75 -7.19 -18.50 -0.37
C ARG A 75 -7.59 -17.24 0.39
N ALA A 76 -7.25 -16.07 -0.15
CA ALA A 76 -7.79 -14.83 0.36
C ALA A 76 -9.32 -14.93 0.31
N GLY A 77 -9.99 -14.89 1.48
CA GLY A 77 -11.42 -14.68 1.52
C GLY A 77 -11.74 -13.36 0.82
N VAL A 78 -12.84 -13.30 0.05
CA VAL A 78 -13.21 -12.11 -0.72
C VAL A 78 -13.12 -10.87 0.16
N MET A 79 -12.13 -10.01 -0.11
CA MET A 79 -11.85 -8.80 0.66
C MET A 79 -13.07 -7.89 0.52
N ARG A 80 -13.96 -7.91 1.52
CA ARG A 80 -15.18 -7.08 1.51
C ARG A 80 -14.70 -5.63 1.54
N LYS A 81 -14.84 -4.92 0.42
CA LYS A 81 -14.54 -3.48 0.33
C LYS A 81 -15.01 -2.81 1.60
N ALA A 82 -14.05 -2.33 2.40
CA ALA A 82 -14.34 -1.63 3.63
C ALA A 82 -15.10 -0.34 3.25
N ARG A 83 -16.44 -0.42 3.29
CA ARG A 83 -17.41 0.65 3.52
C ARG A 83 -16.74 2.03 3.53
N GLN A 84 -16.84 2.70 2.39
CA GLN A 84 -16.61 4.13 2.20
C GLN A 84 -17.44 4.92 3.21
N ARG A 85 -16.97 5.05 4.45
CA ARG A 85 -17.54 6.02 5.37
C ARG A 85 -16.83 7.33 5.11
N HIS A 86 -17.57 8.23 4.44
CA HIS A 86 -17.39 9.67 4.35
C HIS A 86 -16.17 10.20 5.11
N PHE A 87 -15.01 10.22 4.45
CA PHE A 87 -13.92 11.12 4.83
C PHE A 87 -13.92 12.24 3.80
N LYS A 88 -14.53 13.36 4.17
CA LYS A 88 -14.63 14.58 3.35
C LYS A 88 -13.21 15.08 3.09
N PHE A 89 -12.64 14.74 1.94
CA PHE A 89 -11.30 15.18 1.56
C PHE A 89 -11.39 16.58 0.97
N MET A 90 -10.91 17.56 1.72
CA MET A 90 -10.82 18.95 1.30
C MET A 90 -9.36 19.22 0.92
N GLY A 91 -9.11 19.35 -0.38
CA GLY A 91 -7.93 20.03 -0.94
C GLY A 91 -6.61 19.26 -0.98
N SER A 92 -6.15 18.93 -2.19
CA SER A 92 -4.90 19.53 -2.69
C SER A 92 -4.82 19.37 -4.20
N HIS A 93 -4.87 20.51 -4.87
CA HIS A 93 -4.47 20.72 -6.25
C HIS A 93 -3.10 20.08 -6.50
N VAL A 94 -3.04 19.06 -7.34
CA VAL A 94 -1.80 18.66 -8.00
C VAL A 94 -1.67 19.57 -9.22
N LYS A 95 -0.81 20.60 -9.14
CA LYS A 95 -0.42 21.36 -10.33
C LYS A 95 0.43 20.45 -11.23
N PRO A 96 0.17 20.39 -12.56
CA PRO A 96 1.08 19.71 -13.48
C PRO A 96 2.42 20.45 -13.49
N ARG A 97 3.52 19.69 -13.37
CA ARG A 97 4.86 20.23 -13.63
C ARG A 97 4.95 20.53 -15.12
N THR A 98 4.84 21.79 -15.50
CA THR A 98 5.34 22.28 -16.78
C THR A 98 6.86 22.30 -16.71
N THR A 99 7.50 21.37 -17.42
CA THR A 99 8.89 21.52 -17.86
C THR A 99 8.93 22.70 -18.83
N ASP A 100 9.48 23.82 -18.37
CA ASP A 100 9.98 24.88 -19.23
C ASP A 100 11.49 24.67 -19.33
N ALA A 101 11.97 24.34 -20.52
CA ALA A 101 13.39 24.27 -20.83
C ALA A 101 13.63 25.18 -22.04
N ARG A 102 14.28 26.31 -21.75
CA ARG A 102 14.97 27.15 -22.72
C ARG A 102 16.20 26.45 -23.27
#